data_AF-A0A662RIV1-F1
#
_entry.id   AF-A0A662RIV1-F1
#
_cell.length_a   1.000
_cell.length_b   1.000
_cell.length_c   1.000
_cell.angle_alpha   90.00
_cell.angle_beta   90.00
_cell.angle_gamma   90.00
#
_symmetry.space_group_name_H-M   'P 1'
#
loop_
_entity.id
_entity.type
_entity.pdbx_description
1 polymer ?
#
loop_
_entity_poly.entity_id
_entity_poly.type
_entity_poly.pdbx_seq_one_letter_code
_entity_poly.pdbx_strand_id
1 'polypeptide(L)' 'MMLAFLVDQAQQLACQLFQAVWKKLGSKRSLWEKIKYLFYGFKFDSMENIFRALLYGFERKYPDILEDPPPS' A
#
# COMPACT_ATOMS: atom_id res chain seq x y z
N MET A 1 -4.32 -14.78 12.88
CA MET A 1 -3.16 -15.38 12.17
C MET A 1 -3.56 -16.20 10.94
N MET A 2 -4.56 -17.08 10.99
CA MET A 2 -5.02 -17.82 9.79
C MET A 2 -5.70 -16.94 8.71
N LEU A 3 -6.42 -15.89 9.10
CA LEU A 3 -7.09 -15.00 8.14
C LEU A 3 -6.11 -14.16 7.31
N ALA A 4 -5.03 -13.66 7.93
CA ALA A 4 -3.98 -12.94 7.20
C ALA A 4 -3.27 -13.84 6.19
N PHE A 5 -3.07 -15.12 6.54
CA PHE A 5 -2.50 -16.12 5.64
C PHE A 5 -3.47 -16.46 4.50
N LEU A 6 -4.76 -16.60 4.78
CA LEU A 6 -5.79 -16.88 3.76
C LEU A 6 -5.97 -15.70 2.80
N VAL A 7 -5.89 -14.47 3.30
CA VAL A 7 -5.90 -13.24 2.50
C VAL A 7 -4.65 -13.17 1.60
N ASP A 8 -3.47 -13.52 2.12
CA ASP A 8 -2.23 -13.55 1.35
C ASP A 8 -2.30 -14.64 0.25
N GLN A 9 -2.85 -15.81 0.56
CA GLN A 9 -3.09 -16.90 -0.41
C GLN A 9 -4.14 -16.53 -1.46
N ALA A 10 -5.24 -15.89 -1.04
CA ALA A 10 -6.30 -15.43 -1.95
C ALA A 10 -5.80 -14.33 -2.90
N GLN A 11 -5.01 -13.37 -2.40
CA GLN A 11 -4.39 -12.35 -3.26
C GLN A 11 -3.33 -12.90 -4.20
N GLN A 12 -2.53 -13.88 -3.76
CA GLN A 12 -1.56 -14.55 -4.63
C GLN A 12 -2.25 -15.33 -5.76
N LEU A 13 -3.36 -16.01 -5.48
CA LEU A 13 -4.11 -16.80 -6.47
C LEU A 13 -4.98 -15.94 -7.40
N ALA A 14 -5.57 -14.85 -6.89
CA ALA A 14 -6.57 -14.08 -7.63
C ALA A 14 -6.00 -12.86 -8.38
N CYS A 15 -4.83 -12.32 -7.99
CA CYS A 15 -4.44 -10.97 -8.40
C CYS A 15 -3.10 -10.92 -9.17
N GLN A 16 -3.17 -10.85 -10.50
CA GLN A 16 -2.02 -10.58 -11.37
C GLN A 16 -1.28 -9.29 -10.97
N LEU A 17 -2.02 -8.29 -10.48
CA LEU A 17 -1.47 -7.02 -10.01
C LEU A 17 -0.56 -7.20 -8.79
N PHE A 18 -0.95 -8.03 -7.82
CA PHE A 18 -0.12 -8.36 -6.66
C PHE A 18 1.18 -9.08 -7.07
N GLN A 19 1.08 -10.02 -8.00
CA GLN A 19 2.25 -10.73 -8.52
C GLN A 19 3.21 -9.79 -9.26
N ALA A 20 2.68 -8.85 -10.05
CA ALA A 20 3.48 -7.85 -10.76
C ALA A 20 4.21 -6.91 -9.77
N VAL A 21 3.53 -6.45 -8.71
CA VAL A 21 4.16 -5.62 -7.67
C VAL A 21 5.21 -6.41 -6.90
N TRP A 22 4.95 -7.67 -6.56
CA TRP A 22 5.94 -8.52 -5.90
C TRP A 22 7.18 -8.73 -6.79
N LYS A 23 7.01 -9.03 -8.08
CA LYS A 23 8.14 -9.11 -9.04
C LYS A 23 8.96 -7.81 -9.08
N LYS A 24 8.30 -6.64 -9.00
CA LYS A 24 8.97 -5.34 -8.98
C LYS A 24 9.74 -5.09 -7.68
N LEU A 25 9.22 -5.51 -6.53
CA LEU A 25 9.80 -5.24 -5.20
C LEU A 25 10.78 -6.31 -4.71
N GLY A 26 10.80 -7.49 -5.34
CA GLY A 26 11.77 -8.56 -5.10
C GLY A 26 11.62 -9.34 -3.79
N SER A 27 10.88 -8.81 -2.79
CA SER A 27 10.63 -9.52 -1.53
C SER A 27 9.24 -9.28 -0.98
N LYS A 28 8.66 -10.32 -0.36
CA LYS A 28 7.37 -10.22 0.34
C LYS A 28 7.41 -9.26 1.52
N ARG A 29 8.54 -9.18 2.21
CA ARG A 29 8.72 -8.23 3.33
C ARG A 29 8.61 -6.79 2.85
N SER A 30 9.36 -6.43 1.79
CA SER A 30 9.30 -5.10 1.17
C SER A 30 7.89 -4.78 0.67
N LEU A 31 7.22 -5.75 0.02
CA LEU A 31 5.84 -5.61 -0.42
C LEU A 31 4.90 -5.23 0.74
N TRP A 32 4.92 -6.00 1.82
CA TRP A 32 4.07 -5.74 2.99
C TRP A 32 4.42 -4.44 3.72
N GLU A 33 5.70 -4.08 3.81
CA GLU A 33 6.13 -2.79 4.37
C GLU A 33 5.60 -1.61 3.55
N LYS A 34 5.67 -1.69 2.21
CA LYS A 34 5.18 -0.64 1.32
C LYS A 34 3.65 -0.55 1.30
N ILE A 35 2.95 -1.68 1.34
CA ILE A 35 1.48 -1.71 1.47
C ILE A 35 1.06 -1.03 2.77
N LYS A 36 1.66 -1.41 3.90
CA LYS A 36 1.36 -0.77 5.20
C LYS A 36 1.63 0.72 5.16
N TYR A 37 2.78 1.13 4.64
CA TYR A 37 3.11 2.56 4.53
C TYR A 37 2.05 3.34 3.75
N LEU A 38 1.61 2.82 2.60
CA LEU A 38 0.57 3.46 1.78
C LEU A 38 -0.79 3.47 2.46
N PHE A 39 -1.15 2.36 3.10
CA PHE A 39 -2.41 2.20 3.81
C PHE A 39 -2.55 3.18 4.98
N TYR A 40 -1.47 3.44 5.72
CA TYR A 40 -1.50 4.40 6.82
C TYR A 40 -1.27 5.85 6.37
N GLY A 41 -0.49 6.06 5.30
CA GLY A 41 -0.09 7.39 4.86
C GLY A 41 -1.06 8.08 3.91
N PHE A 42 -1.96 7.33 3.26
CA PHE A 42 -2.85 7.85 2.23
C PHE A 42 -4.25 7.27 2.37
N LYS A 43 -5.25 8.05 1.99
CA LYS A 43 -6.61 7.55 1.82
C LYS A 43 -6.72 6.86 0.46
N PHE A 44 -6.99 5.55 0.49
CA PHE A 44 -7.29 4.76 -0.70
C PHE A 44 -8.69 4.16 -0.59
N ASP A 45 -9.44 4.21 -1.69
CA ASP A 45 -10.78 3.60 -1.76
C ASP A 45 -10.73 2.07 -1.91
N SER A 46 -9.58 1.51 -2.28
CA SER A 46 -9.39 0.07 -2.47
C SER A 46 -7.95 -0.38 -2.35
N MET A 47 -7.76 -1.68 -2.05
CA MET A 47 -6.45 -2.34 -2.10
C MET A 47 -5.86 -2.36 -3.51
N GLU A 48 -6.71 -2.42 -4.55
CA GLU A 48 -6.27 -2.35 -5.94
C GLU A 48 -5.54 -1.04 -6.24
N ASN A 49 -6.02 0.08 -5.71
CA ASN A 49 -5.37 1.38 -5.88
C ASN A 49 -3.98 1.42 -5.22
N ILE A 50 -3.80 0.76 -4.07
CA ILE A 50 -2.49 0.60 -3.42
C ILE A 50 -1.53 -0.17 -4.33
N PHE A 51 -1.98 -1.28 -4.92
CA PHE A 51 -1.14 -2.05 -5.84
C PHE A 51 -0.82 -1.30 -7.13
N ARG A 52 -1.78 -0.57 -7.71
CA ARG A 52 -1.53 0.29 -8.87
C ARG A 52 -0.50 1.38 -8.53
N ALA A 53 -0.61 2.02 -7.36
CA ALA A 53 0.35 3.02 -6.90
C ALA A 53 1.77 2.42 -6.78
N LEU A 54 1.90 1.19 -6.27
CA LEU A 54 3.19 0.51 -6.17
C LEU A 54 3.74 0.07 -7.54
N LEU A 55 2.87 -0.37 -8.45
CA LEU A 55 3.27 -0.87 -9.76
C LEU A 55 3.63 0.26 -10.72
N TYR A 56 2.81 1.30 -10.80
CA TYR A 56 2.95 2.38 -11.78
C TYR A 56 3.59 3.66 -11.20
N GLY A 57 3.69 3.77 -9.88
CA GLY A 57 4.14 4.98 -9.20
C GLY A 57 2.96 5.86 -8.76
N PHE A 58 3.26 6.84 -7.91
CA PHE A 58 2.29 7.81 -7.41
C PHE A 58 3.01 9.09 -6.98
N GLU A 59 2.30 10.22 -7.04
CA GLU A 59 2.82 11.50 -6.56
C GLU A 59 2.52 11.67 -5.07
N ARG A 60 3.51 12.13 -4.31
CA ARG A 60 3.32 12.51 -2.90
C ARG A 60 3.08 14.00 -2.83
N LYS A 61 1.84 14.39 -2.54
CA LYS A 61 1.52 15.78 -2.25
C LYS A 61 1.88 16.11 -0.79
N TYR A 62 2.21 17.37 -0.53
CA TYR A 62 2.43 17.85 0.82
C TYR A 62 1.13 17.67 1.62
N PRO A 63 1.17 17.16 2.86
CA PRO A 63 -0.04 16.99 3.65
C PRO A 63 -0.66 18.35 3.96
N ASP A 64 -1.99 18.45 3.87
CA ASP A 64 -2.74 19.61 4.32
C ASP A 64 -2.68 19.65 5.86
N ILE A 65 -1.95 20.62 6.42
CA ILE A 65 -1.84 20.84 7.87
C ILE A 65 -3.08 21.64 8.29
N LEU A 66 -3.98 21.01 9.05
CA LEU A 66 -5.28 21.60 9.40
C LEU A 66 -5.18 22.66 10.50
N GLU A 67 -4.20 22.57 11.40
CA GLU A 67 -3.98 23.53 12.48
C GLU A 67 -2.47 23.66 12.74
N ASP A 68 -1.91 24.84 12.47
CA ASP A 68 -0.65 25.23 13.12
C ASP A 68 -0.97 25.56 14.59
N PRO A 69 -0.20 25.06 15.57
CA PRO A 69 -0.40 25.45 16.95
C PRO A 69 -0.26 26.99 17.06
N PRO A 70 -1.15 27.67 17.80
CA PRO A 70 -1.06 29.11 17.94
C PRO A 70 0.32 29.49 18.50
N PRO A 71 0.97 30.55 17.95
CA PRO A 71 2.26 30.98 18.46
C PRO A 71 2.11 31.39 19.93
N SER A 72 2.94 30.79 20.78
CA SER A 72 3.06 31.06 22.23
C SER A 72 3.54 32.48 22.53
#